data_AF-A0A411HF75-F1
#
_entry.id   AF-A0A411HF75-F1
#
_cell.length_a   1.000
_cell.length_b   1.000
_cell.length_c   1.000
_cell.angle_alpha   90.00
_cell.angle_beta   90.00
_cell.angle_gamma   90.00
#
_symmetry.space_group_name_H-M   'P 1'
#
loop_
_entity.id
_entity.type
_entity.pdbx_description
1 polymer ?
#
loop_
_entity_poly.entity_id
_entity_poly.type
_entity_poly.pdbx_seq_one_letter_code
_entity_poly.pdbx_strand_id
1 'polypeptide(L)'
;MPKTAMLLQFPRKFPADEIEQHVADAATARALVTARRPDLLALLQQRRERISKVPQWQLHDASEVERGENTLLIAFCRLAFRHGSWGTDFHAYHNEEHILEILGTRIDCLLDHIGVNGLQLRDWYLLSLFAAGHDLRQREKPQFVAGVGSNEQASIEETFRILQICGFDDSTALALYKSMALMIAGSTFDARPAPNDLEYNSAELAQSGGALAQRLDRKLDDHLPDWRSDEDLQHALPLALLAADLDTANVAAPFPVFAASAERLCREREMRSHRCLQDESSAAPVLAFLTDGQERYFFDLHRFHSEIGRATFEAAKQENAARLQAQTMALRARIAMQGMPKTGDGVIAIYREVVAGIA
;
A
#
# COMPACT_ATOMS: atom_id res chain seq x y z
N MET A 1 18.64 33.66 -3.23
CA MET A 1 17.45 32.84 -3.56
C MET A 1 17.38 31.73 -2.54
N PRO A 2 16.35 31.66 -1.69
CA PRO A 2 16.29 30.64 -0.65
C PRO A 2 15.96 29.27 -1.27
N LYS A 3 16.61 28.22 -0.78
CA LYS A 3 16.39 26.83 -1.17
C LYS A 3 15.04 26.37 -0.62
N THR A 4 14.05 26.24 -1.50
CA THR A 4 12.69 25.79 -1.16
C THR A 4 12.68 24.28 -0.94
N ALA A 5 12.17 23.84 0.21
CA ALA A 5 12.12 22.45 0.67
C ALA A 5 10.84 21.73 0.21
N MET A 6 10.92 20.41 0.05
CA MET A 6 10.18 19.65 -0.94
C MET A 6 8.94 18.89 -0.45
N LEU A 7 8.42 19.11 0.76
CA LEU A 7 7.39 18.19 1.28
C LEU A 7 6.02 18.33 0.60
N LEU A 8 5.68 19.49 0.00
CA LEU A 8 4.37 19.72 -0.62
C LEU A 8 4.41 20.63 -1.89
N GLN A 9 5.60 20.98 -2.40
CA GLN A 9 5.73 21.44 -3.78
C GLN A 9 6.05 20.21 -4.62
N PHE A 10 5.06 19.71 -5.37
CA PHE A 10 5.23 18.59 -6.29
C PHE A 10 5.67 19.14 -7.64
N PRO A 11 6.98 19.24 -7.95
CA PRO A 11 7.38 19.48 -9.33
C PRO A 11 6.80 18.34 -10.17
N ARG A 12 5.92 18.63 -11.13
CA ARG A 12 5.35 17.63 -12.06
C ARG A 12 6.50 16.94 -12.82
N LYS A 13 7.03 15.86 -12.26
CA LYS A 13 8.20 15.14 -12.75
C LYS A 13 7.82 13.83 -13.41
N PHE A 14 6.65 13.30 -13.09
CA PHE A 14 6.16 12.03 -13.58
C PHE A 14 5.03 12.28 -14.58
N PRO A 15 5.34 12.31 -15.90
CA PRO A 15 4.35 12.59 -16.92
C PRO A 15 3.30 11.47 -16.99
N ALA A 16 2.13 11.82 -17.52
CA ALA A 16 1.10 10.84 -17.79
C ALA A 16 1.59 9.80 -18.81
N ASP A 17 1.30 8.52 -18.55
CA ASP A 17 1.64 7.41 -19.43
C ASP A 17 0.46 6.97 -20.31
N GLU A 18 0.68 5.94 -21.12
CA GLU A 18 -0.33 5.39 -22.03
C GLU A 18 -1.54 4.81 -21.29
N ILE A 19 -1.37 4.31 -20.06
CA ILE A 19 -2.47 3.77 -19.25
C ILE A 19 -3.37 4.91 -18.78
N GLU A 20 -2.81 6.08 -18.46
CA GLU A 20 -3.60 7.26 -18.14
C GLU A 20 -4.47 7.73 -19.32
N GLN A 21 -3.99 7.54 -20.55
CA GLN A 21 -4.77 7.81 -21.77
C GLN A 21 -5.82 6.73 -22.04
N HIS A 22 -5.50 5.47 -21.73
CA HIS A 22 -6.42 4.34 -21.91
C HIS A 22 -7.61 4.43 -20.94
N VAL A 23 -7.37 4.83 -19.69
CA VAL A 23 -8.40 5.09 -18.68
C VAL A 23 -8.43 6.59 -18.39
N ALA A 24 -8.91 7.35 -19.38
CA ALA A 24 -8.90 8.81 -19.37
C ALA A 24 -9.97 9.43 -18.47
N ASP A 25 -11.09 8.74 -18.23
CA ASP A 25 -12.24 9.31 -17.53
C ASP A 25 -13.04 8.27 -16.72
N ALA A 26 -13.96 8.79 -15.91
CA ALA A 26 -14.78 8.01 -15.00
C ALA A 26 -15.77 7.09 -15.72
N ALA A 27 -16.28 7.49 -16.89
CA ALA A 27 -17.22 6.69 -17.67
C ALA A 27 -16.53 5.42 -18.19
N THR A 28 -15.31 5.57 -18.70
CA THR A 28 -14.44 4.47 -19.14
C THR A 28 -14.12 3.53 -17.99
N ALA A 29 -13.71 4.07 -16.85
CA ALA A 29 -13.42 3.27 -15.64
C ALA A 29 -14.66 2.49 -15.17
N ARG A 30 -15.84 3.12 -15.10
CA ARG A 30 -17.09 2.45 -14.72
C ARG A 30 -17.46 1.31 -15.66
N ALA A 31 -17.31 1.51 -16.97
CA ALA A 31 -17.59 0.47 -17.95
C ALA A 31 -16.64 -0.73 -17.77
N LEU A 32 -15.34 -0.47 -17.57
CA LEU A 32 -14.32 -1.49 -17.34
C LEU A 32 -14.59 -2.30 -16.06
N VAL A 33 -14.85 -1.61 -14.94
CA VAL A 33 -15.14 -2.26 -13.66
C VAL A 33 -16.43 -3.07 -13.74
N THR A 34 -17.48 -2.54 -14.36
CA THR A 34 -18.74 -3.29 -14.54
C THR A 34 -18.52 -4.59 -15.32
N ALA A 35 -17.68 -4.55 -16.37
CA ALA A 35 -17.43 -5.71 -17.21
C ALA A 35 -16.49 -6.75 -16.57
N ARG A 36 -15.53 -6.32 -15.75
CA ARG A 36 -14.42 -7.18 -15.30
C ARG A 36 -14.38 -7.41 -13.79
N ARG A 37 -14.82 -6.44 -12.99
CA ARG A 37 -14.74 -6.44 -11.52
C ARG A 37 -16.00 -5.85 -10.86
N PRO A 38 -17.19 -6.41 -11.13
CA PRO A 38 -18.44 -5.93 -10.53
C PRO A 38 -18.46 -6.05 -9.00
N ASP A 39 -17.61 -6.91 -8.43
CA ASP A 39 -17.37 -7.06 -6.99
C ASP A 39 -16.87 -5.77 -6.34
N LEU A 40 -16.07 -4.95 -7.03
CA LEU A 40 -15.66 -3.63 -6.53
C LEU A 40 -16.86 -2.70 -6.38
N LEU A 41 -17.80 -2.69 -7.33
CA LEU A 41 -19.00 -1.87 -7.23
C LEU A 41 -19.90 -2.33 -6.07
N ALA A 42 -20.01 -3.65 -5.87
CA ALA A 42 -20.75 -4.20 -4.74
C ALA A 42 -20.11 -3.79 -3.39
N LEU A 43 -18.78 -3.81 -3.28
CA LEU A 43 -18.05 -3.37 -2.09
C LEU A 43 -18.31 -1.87 -1.79
N LEU A 44 -18.23 -1.01 -2.80
CA LEU A 44 -18.51 0.43 -2.63
C LEU A 44 -19.97 0.68 -2.22
N GLN A 45 -20.91 -0.03 -2.82
CA GLN A 45 -22.33 0.05 -2.46
C GLN A 45 -22.58 -0.40 -1.01
N GLN A 46 -22.01 -1.54 -0.60
CA GLN A 46 -22.08 -2.00 0.79
C GLN A 46 -21.51 -0.96 1.76
N ARG A 47 -20.38 -0.32 1.40
CA ARG A 47 -19.78 0.75 2.21
C ARG A 47 -20.70 1.95 2.33
N ARG A 48 -21.31 2.40 1.23
CA ARG A 48 -22.32 3.47 1.25
C ARG A 48 -23.47 3.15 2.20
N GLU A 49 -23.96 1.91 2.17
CA GLU A 49 -25.06 1.46 3.04
C GLU A 49 -24.67 1.42 4.52
N ARG A 50 -23.42 1.06 4.84
CA ARG A 50 -22.93 1.12 6.22
C ARG A 50 -22.84 2.56 6.71
N ILE A 51 -22.31 3.44 5.87
CA ILE A 51 -22.08 4.85 6.17
C ILE A 51 -23.40 5.63 6.28
N SER A 52 -24.38 5.36 5.41
CA SER A 52 -25.67 6.08 5.37
C SER A 52 -26.56 5.87 6.60
N LYS A 53 -26.27 4.83 7.39
CA LYS A 53 -26.93 4.57 8.68
C LYS A 53 -26.58 5.61 9.75
N VAL A 54 -25.59 6.46 9.52
CA VAL A 54 -25.23 7.56 10.40
C VAL A 54 -25.97 8.83 9.98
N PRO A 55 -26.98 9.30 10.77
CA PRO A 55 -27.86 10.40 10.35
C PRO A 55 -27.12 11.71 10.07
N GLN A 56 -26.04 11.99 10.82
CA GLN A 56 -25.27 13.23 10.66
C GLN A 56 -24.53 13.34 9.32
N TRP A 57 -24.46 12.23 8.55
CA TRP A 57 -23.77 12.16 7.27
C TRP A 57 -24.72 12.04 6.08
N GLN A 58 -26.04 12.13 6.32
CA GLN A 58 -27.04 12.17 5.26
C GLN A 58 -27.08 13.52 4.53
N LEU A 59 -26.33 14.52 5.01
CA LEU A 59 -26.27 15.89 4.46
C LEU A 59 -25.10 16.13 3.49
N HIS A 60 -24.27 15.12 3.21
CA HIS A 60 -23.15 15.31 2.27
C HIS A 60 -23.66 15.42 0.83
N ASP A 61 -23.00 16.27 0.05
CA ASP A 61 -23.30 16.46 -1.36
C ASP A 61 -23.09 15.14 -2.11
N ALA A 62 -24.18 14.56 -2.61
CA ALA A 62 -24.15 13.33 -3.40
C ALA A 62 -23.15 13.41 -4.57
N SER A 63 -22.91 14.62 -5.08
CA SER A 63 -21.94 14.86 -6.15
C SER A 63 -20.48 14.66 -5.69
N GLU A 64 -20.14 14.96 -4.44
CA GLU A 64 -18.77 14.75 -3.93
C GLU A 64 -18.46 13.26 -3.73
N VAL A 65 -19.42 12.52 -3.19
CA VAL A 65 -19.30 11.05 -3.04
C VAL A 65 -19.16 10.39 -4.41
N GLU A 66 -19.94 10.82 -5.40
CA GLU A 66 -19.83 10.32 -6.77
C GLU A 66 -18.48 10.64 -7.42
N ARG A 67 -18.00 11.90 -7.32
CA ARG A 67 -16.66 12.29 -7.79
C ARG A 67 -15.57 11.43 -7.15
N GLY A 68 -15.76 11.09 -5.89
CA GLY A 68 -14.79 10.30 -5.16
C GLY A 68 -14.74 8.83 -5.54
N GLU A 69 -15.89 8.21 -5.73
CA GLU A 69 -15.92 6.87 -6.32
C GLU A 69 -15.36 6.86 -7.74
N ASN A 70 -15.67 7.88 -8.55
CA ASN A 70 -15.07 8.01 -9.87
C ASN A 70 -13.53 8.04 -9.80
N THR A 71 -12.98 8.75 -8.82
CA THR A 71 -11.52 8.80 -8.58
C THR A 71 -10.98 7.41 -8.24
N LEU A 72 -11.63 6.71 -7.31
CA LEU A 72 -11.25 5.35 -6.92
C LEU A 72 -11.29 4.36 -8.10
N LEU A 73 -12.36 4.40 -8.91
CA LEU A 73 -12.52 3.49 -10.05
C LEU A 73 -11.46 3.72 -11.13
N ILE A 74 -11.12 4.98 -11.43
CA ILE A 74 -10.02 5.29 -12.36
C ILE A 74 -8.70 4.75 -11.81
N ALA A 75 -8.37 5.05 -10.54
CA ALA A 75 -7.15 4.59 -9.90
C ALA A 75 -7.03 3.05 -9.93
N PHE A 76 -8.11 2.35 -9.56
CA PHE A 76 -8.20 0.89 -9.63
C PHE A 76 -7.93 0.36 -11.04
N CYS A 77 -8.60 0.90 -12.06
CA CYS A 77 -8.42 0.44 -13.44
C CYS A 77 -7.00 0.68 -13.94
N ARG A 78 -6.41 1.83 -13.61
CA ARG A 78 -5.05 2.17 -14.02
C ARG A 78 -4.04 1.23 -13.40
N LEU A 79 -4.16 0.90 -12.10
CA LEU A 79 -3.30 -0.11 -11.49
C LEU A 79 -3.53 -1.50 -12.12
N ALA A 80 -4.80 -1.89 -12.34
CA ALA A 80 -5.14 -3.19 -12.93
C ALA A 80 -4.54 -3.37 -14.34
N PHE A 81 -4.51 -2.32 -15.15
CA PHE A 81 -3.85 -2.35 -16.46
C PHE A 81 -2.34 -2.24 -16.38
N ARG A 82 -1.80 -1.49 -15.42
CA ARG A 82 -0.36 -1.26 -15.32
C ARG A 82 0.36 -2.46 -14.72
N HIS A 83 -0.15 -2.95 -13.59
CA HIS A 83 0.52 -3.96 -12.77
C HIS A 83 -0.38 -5.15 -12.42
N GLY A 84 -1.61 -5.14 -12.92
CA GLY A 84 -2.62 -6.14 -12.61
C GLY A 84 -2.92 -7.14 -13.70
N SER A 85 -4.02 -7.87 -13.49
CA SER A 85 -4.47 -8.93 -14.41
C SER A 85 -4.98 -8.43 -15.75
N TRP A 86 -5.17 -7.11 -15.92
CA TRP A 86 -5.68 -6.52 -17.16
C TRP A 86 -4.56 -6.10 -18.13
N GLY A 87 -3.31 -6.11 -17.66
CA GLY A 87 -2.13 -5.73 -18.42
C GLY A 87 -1.16 -6.87 -18.70
N THR A 88 0.05 -6.48 -19.13
CA THR A 88 1.14 -7.41 -19.43
C THR A 88 2.31 -7.32 -18.44
N ASP A 89 2.40 -6.23 -17.68
CA ASP A 89 3.46 -5.98 -16.70
C ASP A 89 3.02 -6.36 -15.28
N PHE A 90 2.61 -7.61 -15.11
CA PHE A 90 2.01 -8.10 -13.87
C PHE A 90 2.99 -8.06 -12.68
N HIS A 91 2.53 -7.46 -11.58
CA HIS A 91 3.20 -7.48 -10.29
C HIS A 91 2.47 -8.45 -9.36
N ALA A 92 3.20 -9.36 -8.72
CA ALA A 92 2.58 -10.39 -7.90
C ALA A 92 1.93 -9.84 -6.61
N TYR A 93 2.42 -8.72 -6.08
CA TYR A 93 1.91 -8.10 -4.85
C TYR A 93 1.21 -6.77 -5.12
N HIS A 94 1.90 -5.79 -5.72
CA HIS A 94 1.34 -4.46 -5.95
C HIS A 94 0.47 -4.40 -7.22
N ASN A 95 -0.74 -4.95 -7.11
CA ASN A 95 -1.74 -5.02 -8.17
C ASN A 95 -3.15 -4.68 -7.65
N GLU A 96 -4.19 -4.88 -8.47
CA GLU A 96 -5.57 -4.56 -8.12
C GLU A 96 -6.14 -5.38 -6.93
N GLU A 97 -5.59 -6.56 -6.64
CA GLU A 97 -5.98 -7.32 -5.45
C GLU A 97 -5.46 -6.66 -4.17
N HIS A 98 -4.28 -6.06 -4.18
CA HIS A 98 -3.77 -5.29 -3.02
C HIS A 98 -4.68 -4.12 -2.68
N ILE A 99 -5.22 -3.43 -3.71
CA ILE A 99 -6.26 -2.40 -3.50
C ILE A 99 -7.45 -3.00 -2.75
N LEU A 100 -7.94 -4.17 -3.16
CA LEU A 100 -9.13 -4.79 -2.57
C LEU A 100 -8.89 -5.37 -1.19
N GLU A 101 -7.67 -5.83 -0.89
CA GLU A 101 -7.29 -6.23 0.46
C GLU A 101 -7.37 -5.05 1.43
N ILE A 102 -6.83 -3.89 1.04
CA ILE A 102 -6.91 -2.67 1.86
C ILE A 102 -8.34 -2.15 1.89
N LEU A 103 -8.91 -1.90 0.71
CA LEU A 103 -10.22 -1.28 0.54
C LEU A 103 -11.31 -2.14 1.17
N GLY A 104 -11.27 -3.46 1.03
CA GLY A 104 -12.23 -4.38 1.61
C GLY A 104 -11.84 -4.73 3.04
N THR A 105 -11.10 -5.83 3.18
CA THR A 105 -10.86 -6.49 4.47
C THR A 105 -10.30 -5.54 5.53
N ARG A 106 -9.25 -4.76 5.22
CA ARG A 106 -8.55 -3.99 6.25
C ARG A 106 -9.35 -2.76 6.71
N ILE A 107 -9.98 -2.03 5.79
CA ILE A 107 -10.89 -0.93 6.15
C ILE A 107 -12.15 -1.47 6.84
N ASP A 108 -12.68 -2.62 6.43
CA ASP A 108 -13.85 -3.21 7.09
C ASP A 108 -13.52 -3.66 8.53
N CYS A 109 -12.32 -4.20 8.78
CA CYS A 109 -11.85 -4.46 10.14
C CYS A 109 -11.80 -3.19 11.01
N LEU A 110 -11.33 -2.06 10.46
CA LEU A 110 -11.39 -0.78 11.16
C LEU A 110 -12.84 -0.41 11.47
N LEU A 111 -13.72 -0.43 10.47
CA LEU A 111 -15.14 -0.10 10.63
C LEU A 111 -15.83 -0.97 11.68
N ASP A 112 -15.49 -2.25 11.76
CA ASP A 112 -16.04 -3.19 12.74
C ASP A 112 -15.50 -2.92 14.15
N HIS A 113 -14.23 -2.50 14.27
CA HIS A 113 -13.58 -2.26 15.55
C HIS A 113 -13.94 -0.91 16.18
N ILE A 114 -13.78 0.19 15.43
CA ILE A 114 -14.04 1.55 15.95
C ILE A 114 -15.46 2.06 15.64
N GLY A 115 -16.22 1.30 14.86
CA GLY A 115 -17.54 1.71 14.38
C GLY A 115 -17.44 2.80 13.31
N VAL A 116 -18.54 3.00 12.58
CA VAL A 116 -18.62 4.04 11.55
C VAL A 116 -18.32 5.44 12.11
N ASN A 117 -18.75 5.75 13.34
CA ASN A 117 -18.50 7.06 13.98
C ASN A 117 -17.07 7.24 14.53
N GLY A 118 -16.19 6.24 14.41
CA GLY A 118 -14.83 6.32 14.91
C GLY A 118 -13.93 7.29 14.13
N LEU A 119 -14.32 7.65 12.91
CA LEU A 119 -13.67 8.67 12.07
C LEU A 119 -14.73 9.58 11.43
N GLN A 120 -14.31 10.72 10.88
CA GLN A 120 -15.20 11.55 10.08
C GLN A 120 -15.51 10.87 8.74
N LEU A 121 -16.64 11.20 8.12
CA LEU A 121 -16.97 10.63 6.79
C LEU A 121 -15.83 10.85 5.79
N ARG A 122 -15.28 12.05 5.78
CA ARG A 122 -14.19 12.43 4.88
C ARG A 122 -12.96 11.54 5.06
N ASP A 123 -12.67 11.09 6.28
CA ASP A 123 -11.52 10.25 6.58
C ASP A 123 -11.72 8.84 6.03
N TRP A 124 -12.91 8.25 6.18
CA TRP A 124 -13.23 6.95 5.54
C TRP A 124 -13.09 6.99 4.03
N TYR A 125 -13.50 8.11 3.45
CA TYR A 125 -13.35 8.37 2.03
C TYR A 125 -11.88 8.53 1.62
N LEU A 126 -11.09 9.30 2.36
CA LEU A 126 -9.65 9.46 2.15
C LEU A 126 -8.89 8.12 2.26
N LEU A 127 -9.22 7.28 3.25
CA LEU A 127 -8.65 5.93 3.39
C LEU A 127 -8.97 5.05 2.18
N SER A 128 -10.20 5.16 1.65
CA SER A 128 -10.62 4.42 0.45
C SER A 128 -9.88 4.91 -0.81
N LEU A 129 -9.66 6.21 -0.95
CA LEU A 129 -8.85 6.76 -2.02
C LEU A 129 -7.38 6.35 -1.90
N PHE A 130 -6.82 6.38 -0.70
CA PHE A 130 -5.45 5.93 -0.43
C PHE A 130 -5.26 4.47 -0.86
N ALA A 131 -6.20 3.59 -0.49
CA ALA A 131 -6.16 2.18 -0.87
C ALA A 131 -5.95 2.00 -2.39
N ALA A 132 -6.62 2.80 -3.22
CA ALA A 132 -6.52 2.72 -4.67
C ALA A 132 -5.37 3.56 -5.28
N GLY A 133 -4.94 4.63 -4.59
CA GLY A 133 -4.05 5.64 -5.15
C GLY A 133 -2.57 5.50 -4.77
N HIS A 134 -2.25 4.86 -3.64
CA HIS A 134 -0.88 4.90 -3.08
C HIS A 134 0.16 4.17 -3.92
N ASP A 135 -0.24 3.10 -4.62
CA ASP A 135 0.66 2.24 -5.38
C ASP A 135 0.46 2.30 -6.90
N LEU A 136 -0.15 3.38 -7.42
CA LEU A 136 -0.40 3.52 -8.85
C LEU A 136 0.86 3.33 -9.72
N ARG A 137 2.04 3.66 -9.18
CA ARG A 137 3.33 3.63 -9.87
C ARG A 137 4.33 2.77 -9.10
N GLN A 138 4.75 1.63 -9.66
CA GLN A 138 5.68 0.71 -8.97
C GLN A 138 7.00 0.41 -9.72
N ARG A 139 7.26 1.12 -10.82
CA ARG A 139 8.46 0.95 -11.66
C ARG A 139 9.33 2.19 -11.79
N GLU A 140 9.12 3.20 -10.96
CA GLU A 140 9.93 4.41 -11.07
C GLU A 140 11.37 4.15 -10.66
N LYS A 141 12.29 4.85 -11.31
CA LYS A 141 13.71 4.73 -10.99
C LYS A 141 13.92 5.08 -9.51
N PRO A 142 14.62 4.23 -8.72
CA PRO A 142 14.81 4.47 -7.30
C PRO A 142 15.52 5.81 -7.06
N GLN A 143 14.81 6.75 -6.47
CA GLN A 143 15.31 8.03 -5.99
C GLN A 143 14.50 8.43 -4.77
N PHE A 144 15.16 9.05 -3.80
CA PHE A 144 14.50 9.58 -2.62
C PHE A 144 14.63 11.10 -2.60
N VAL A 145 13.53 11.78 -2.32
CA VAL A 145 13.56 13.21 -2.07
C VAL A 145 12.75 13.54 -0.83
N ALA A 146 13.38 14.24 0.11
CA ALA A 146 12.85 14.44 1.47
C ALA A 146 12.50 13.14 2.23
N GLY A 147 13.00 11.98 1.76
CA GLY A 147 12.69 10.66 2.31
C GLY A 147 11.52 9.95 1.64
N VAL A 148 10.81 10.60 0.70
CA VAL A 148 9.76 10.00 -0.11
C VAL A 148 10.37 9.32 -1.33
N GLY A 149 9.96 8.09 -1.64
CA GLY A 149 10.43 7.35 -2.80
C GLY A 149 9.85 7.87 -4.12
N SER A 150 10.44 7.48 -5.25
CA SER A 150 9.95 7.87 -6.58
C SER A 150 8.57 7.28 -6.89
N ASN A 151 8.31 6.03 -6.46
CA ASN A 151 7.04 5.35 -6.67
C ASN A 151 5.89 6.12 -5.98
N GLU A 152 6.10 6.52 -4.73
CA GLU A 152 5.12 7.29 -3.95
C GLU A 152 4.95 8.70 -4.52
N GLN A 153 6.03 9.39 -4.91
CA GLN A 153 5.94 10.70 -5.57
C GLN A 153 5.13 10.62 -6.88
N ALA A 154 5.39 9.61 -7.71
CA ALA A 154 4.67 9.43 -8.98
C ALA A 154 3.20 9.05 -8.74
N SER A 155 2.92 8.23 -7.73
CA SER A 155 1.55 7.86 -7.33
C SER A 155 0.76 9.05 -6.77
N ILE A 156 1.41 9.97 -6.03
CA ILE A 156 0.81 11.25 -5.64
C ILE A 156 0.46 12.08 -6.87
N GLU A 157 1.40 12.27 -7.80
CA GLU A 157 1.17 13.06 -9.00
C GLU A 157 0.05 12.49 -9.88
N GLU A 158 -0.03 11.17 -10.04
CA GLU A 158 -1.11 10.52 -10.78
C GLU A 158 -2.44 10.64 -10.04
N THR A 159 -2.47 10.41 -8.72
CA THR A 159 -3.66 10.60 -7.89
C THR A 159 -4.22 12.01 -8.04
N PHE A 160 -3.35 13.02 -8.07
CA PHE A 160 -3.77 14.41 -8.25
C PHE A 160 -4.39 14.67 -9.62
N ARG A 161 -3.83 14.09 -10.69
CA ARG A 161 -4.45 14.16 -12.03
C ARG A 161 -5.83 13.49 -12.06
N ILE A 162 -5.98 12.35 -11.39
CA ILE A 162 -7.28 11.65 -11.31
C ILE A 162 -8.31 12.51 -10.56
N LEU A 163 -7.92 13.12 -9.44
CA LEU A 163 -8.78 14.05 -8.70
C LEU A 163 -9.25 15.21 -9.59
N GLN A 164 -8.35 15.80 -10.38
CA GLN A 164 -8.67 16.87 -11.33
C GLN A 164 -9.64 16.39 -12.43
N ILE A 165 -9.42 15.19 -12.99
CA ILE A 165 -10.32 14.57 -13.98
C ILE A 165 -11.73 14.38 -13.41
N CYS A 166 -11.82 14.02 -12.13
CA CYS A 166 -13.10 13.87 -11.43
C CYS A 166 -13.70 15.19 -10.94
N GLY A 167 -13.10 16.35 -11.25
CA GLY A 167 -13.66 17.67 -10.95
C GLY A 167 -13.37 18.18 -9.54
N PHE A 168 -12.36 17.64 -8.84
CA PHE A 168 -11.85 18.26 -7.62
C PHE A 168 -10.91 19.42 -7.98
N ASP A 169 -11.34 20.64 -7.68
CA ASP A 169 -10.56 21.85 -7.92
C ASP A 169 -9.50 22.06 -6.82
N ASP A 170 -8.28 22.41 -7.22
CA ASP A 170 -7.11 22.55 -6.33
C ASP A 170 -7.34 23.60 -5.23
N SER A 171 -8.13 24.65 -5.51
CA SER A 171 -8.36 25.74 -4.56
C SER A 171 -9.42 25.42 -3.51
N THR A 172 -10.40 24.57 -3.85
CA THR A 172 -11.51 24.20 -2.97
C THR A 172 -11.31 22.84 -2.28
N ALA A 173 -10.49 21.96 -2.86
CA ALA A 173 -10.18 20.65 -2.33
C ALA A 173 -8.76 20.55 -1.73
N LEU A 174 -8.09 21.67 -1.42
CA LEU A 174 -6.70 21.68 -0.95
C LEU A 174 -6.41 20.70 0.20
N ALA A 175 -7.30 20.63 1.18
CA ALA A 175 -7.21 19.70 2.30
C ALA A 175 -7.20 18.21 1.88
N LEU A 176 -7.92 17.87 0.78
CA LEU A 176 -7.92 16.53 0.19
C LEU A 176 -6.56 16.22 -0.43
N TYR A 177 -6.04 17.13 -1.25
CA TYR A 177 -4.72 17.00 -1.88
C TYR A 177 -3.61 16.85 -0.84
N LYS A 178 -3.60 17.70 0.20
CA LYS A 178 -2.64 17.60 1.33
C LYS A 178 -2.72 16.24 2.03
N SER A 179 -3.94 15.77 2.33
CA SER A 179 -4.14 14.48 3.00
C SER A 179 -3.64 13.32 2.15
N MET A 180 -4.03 13.25 0.87
CA MET A 180 -3.58 12.22 -0.05
C MET A 180 -2.06 12.22 -0.22
N ALA A 181 -1.46 13.39 -0.40
CA ALA A 181 -0.01 13.52 -0.45
C ALA A 181 0.67 12.96 0.80
N LEU A 182 0.20 13.35 1.99
CA LEU A 182 0.83 12.97 3.24
C LEU A 182 0.65 11.48 3.54
N MET A 183 -0.51 10.91 3.21
CA MET A 183 -0.78 9.48 3.37
C MET A 183 0.11 8.63 2.45
N ILE A 184 0.18 8.96 1.15
CA ILE A 184 1.01 8.22 0.18
C ILE A 184 2.51 8.44 0.46
N ALA A 185 2.93 9.65 0.82
CA ALA A 185 4.32 9.88 1.24
C ALA A 185 4.64 9.10 2.52
N GLY A 186 3.71 9.07 3.48
CA GLY A 186 3.85 8.33 4.73
C GLY A 186 3.99 6.82 4.56
N SER A 187 3.37 6.23 3.54
CA SER A 187 3.50 4.80 3.24
C SER A 187 4.85 4.42 2.63
N THR A 188 5.71 5.39 2.26
CA THR A 188 7.07 5.09 1.80
C THR A 188 7.79 4.25 2.86
N PHE A 189 8.10 3.00 2.52
CA PHE A 189 8.92 2.14 3.35
C PHE A 189 10.40 2.45 3.04
N ASP A 190 11.20 2.79 4.06
CA ASP A 190 12.61 3.20 3.87
C ASP A 190 13.51 2.01 3.54
N ALA A 191 13.32 1.41 2.37
CA ALA A 191 14.15 0.39 1.75
C ALA A 191 15.28 1.04 0.95
N ARG A 192 16.17 1.78 1.63
CA ARG A 192 17.31 2.45 0.98
C ARG A 192 18.28 1.44 0.36
N PRO A 193 18.42 1.38 -0.98
CA PRO A 193 19.43 0.53 -1.61
C PRO A 193 20.84 0.85 -1.10
N ALA A 194 21.66 -0.18 -0.89
CA ALA A 194 23.09 0.02 -0.72
C ALA A 194 23.62 0.71 -2.00
N PRO A 195 24.63 1.60 -1.91
CA PRO A 195 25.02 2.49 -3.01
C PRO A 195 25.43 1.82 -4.34
N ASN A 196 25.60 0.49 -4.40
CA ASN A 196 26.16 -0.23 -5.54
C ASN A 196 25.40 -1.47 -6.02
N ASP A 197 24.25 -1.84 -5.44
CA ASP A 197 23.60 -3.11 -5.79
C ASP A 197 22.46 -2.93 -6.81
N LEU A 198 22.53 -3.73 -7.89
CA LEU A 198 21.43 -3.99 -8.83
C LEU A 198 20.30 -4.83 -8.17
N GLU A 199 20.44 -5.19 -6.90
CA GLU A 199 19.50 -6.06 -6.19
C GLU A 199 18.52 -5.24 -5.36
N TYR A 200 17.24 -5.28 -5.73
CA TYR A 200 16.17 -4.66 -4.96
C TYR A 200 15.81 -5.57 -3.77
N ASN A 201 16.44 -5.34 -2.62
CA ASN A 201 16.14 -6.09 -1.40
C ASN A 201 15.45 -5.23 -0.32
N SER A 202 14.17 -4.91 -0.49
CA SER A 202 13.45 -4.02 0.44
C SER A 202 13.47 -4.44 1.91
N ALA A 203 13.61 -5.73 2.22
CA ALA A 203 13.73 -6.25 3.59
C ALA A 203 15.13 -6.09 4.20
N GLU A 204 16.20 -6.24 3.42
CA GLU A 204 17.58 -6.02 3.91
C GLU A 204 17.99 -4.54 3.89
N LEU A 205 17.44 -3.79 2.94
CA LEU A 205 17.70 -2.37 2.67
C LEU A 205 17.00 -1.41 3.64
N ALA A 206 16.17 -1.92 4.55
CA ALA A 206 15.52 -1.12 5.58
C ALA A 206 16.53 -0.62 6.62
N GLN A 207 17.12 0.55 6.38
CA GLN A 207 18.16 1.12 7.25
C GLN A 207 17.60 1.89 8.45
N SER A 208 16.31 2.25 8.46
CA SER A 208 15.79 3.21 9.44
C SER A 208 14.51 2.83 10.19
N GLY A 209 14.01 1.60 10.04
CA GLY A 209 13.01 1.04 10.98
C GLY A 209 11.53 1.27 10.65
N GLY A 210 11.12 1.13 9.39
CA GLY A 210 9.69 1.07 9.00
C GLY A 210 9.23 2.19 8.07
N ALA A 211 7.92 2.42 8.02
CA ALA A 211 7.28 3.43 7.18
C ALA A 211 7.69 4.87 7.55
N LEU A 212 7.74 5.76 6.55
CA LEU A 212 8.07 7.18 6.72
C LEU A 212 7.07 7.89 7.65
N ALA A 213 5.83 7.40 7.71
CA ALA A 213 4.73 7.95 8.50
C ALA A 213 5.16 8.31 9.94
N GLN A 214 5.97 7.45 10.58
CA GLN A 214 6.48 7.64 11.95
C GLN A 214 7.29 8.91 12.17
N ARG A 215 7.83 9.47 11.09
CA ARG A 215 8.76 10.62 11.11
C ARG A 215 8.23 11.79 10.31
N LEU A 216 6.97 11.72 9.86
CA LEU A 216 6.38 12.78 9.05
C LEU A 216 6.33 14.11 9.79
N ASP A 217 6.06 14.11 11.09
CA ASP A 217 6.10 15.30 11.95
C ASP A 217 7.48 16.01 11.89
N ARG A 218 8.56 15.25 12.05
CA ARG A 218 9.93 15.75 11.96
C ARG A 218 10.28 16.19 10.54
N LYS A 219 9.79 15.47 9.53
CA LYS A 219 9.98 15.86 8.13
C LYS A 219 9.23 17.15 7.78
N LEU A 220 8.03 17.33 8.33
CA LEU A 220 7.29 18.56 8.22
C LEU A 220 8.03 19.70 8.95
N ASP A 221 8.65 19.45 10.10
CA ASP A 221 9.50 20.45 10.77
C ASP A 221 10.68 20.90 9.91
N ASP A 222 11.37 19.94 9.29
CA ASP A 222 12.56 20.20 8.47
C ASP A 222 12.23 20.93 7.15
N HIS A 223 11.03 20.74 6.61
CA HIS A 223 10.70 21.13 5.25
C HIS A 223 9.52 22.12 5.13
N LEU A 224 8.72 22.28 6.18
CA LEU A 224 7.53 23.12 6.21
C LEU A 224 7.30 23.69 7.64
N PRO A 225 8.19 24.56 8.16
CA PRO A 225 8.26 24.89 9.60
C PRO A 225 6.96 25.43 10.22
N ASP A 226 6.07 26.02 9.42
CA ASP A 226 4.78 26.57 9.88
C ASP A 226 3.60 25.57 9.79
N TRP A 227 3.84 24.29 9.45
CA TRP A 227 2.80 23.29 9.25
C TRP A 227 1.89 23.08 10.47
N ARG A 228 2.40 23.33 11.69
CA ARG A 228 1.61 23.26 12.93
C ARG A 228 0.56 24.36 13.07
N SER A 229 0.56 25.36 12.18
CA SER A 229 -0.51 26.34 12.08
C SER A 229 -1.53 26.00 10.99
N ASP A 230 -1.26 24.97 10.19
CA ASP A 230 -2.13 24.49 9.11
C ASP A 230 -3.03 23.38 9.63
N GLU A 231 -4.32 23.68 9.81
CA GLU A 231 -5.30 22.73 10.35
C GLU A 231 -5.44 21.49 9.48
N ASP A 232 -5.33 21.61 8.15
CA ASP A 232 -5.43 20.48 7.24
C ASP A 232 -4.27 19.51 7.43
N LEU A 233 -3.04 20.02 7.61
CA LEU A 233 -1.86 19.19 7.81
C LEU A 233 -1.85 18.53 9.19
N GLN A 234 -2.34 19.24 10.21
CA GLN A 234 -2.53 18.65 11.54
C GLN A 234 -3.55 17.51 11.52
N HIS A 235 -4.64 17.65 10.76
CA HIS A 235 -5.63 16.58 10.58
C HIS A 235 -5.10 15.43 9.72
N ALA A 236 -4.37 15.72 8.65
CA ALA A 236 -3.82 14.73 7.73
C ALA A 236 -2.76 13.83 8.37
N LEU A 237 -1.99 14.32 9.34
CA LEU A 237 -0.87 13.57 9.91
C LEU A 237 -1.30 12.28 10.65
N PRO A 238 -2.28 12.31 11.59
CA PRO A 238 -2.83 11.08 12.16
C PRO A 238 -3.40 10.12 11.11
N LEU A 239 -4.03 10.66 10.06
CA LEU A 239 -4.58 9.86 8.98
C LEU A 239 -3.49 9.17 8.14
N ALA A 240 -2.35 9.84 7.93
CA ALA A 240 -1.18 9.25 7.27
C ALA A 240 -0.56 8.08 8.07
N LEU A 241 -0.55 8.17 9.41
CA LEU A 241 -0.15 7.05 10.26
C LEU A 241 -1.11 5.86 10.09
N LEU A 242 -2.42 6.12 10.10
CA LEU A 242 -3.43 5.08 9.92
C LEU A 242 -3.38 4.45 8.51
N ALA A 243 -3.11 5.25 7.48
CA ALA A 243 -2.92 4.78 6.11
C ALA A 243 -1.72 3.82 5.98
N ALA A 244 -0.57 4.18 6.57
CA ALA A 244 0.60 3.33 6.59
C ALA A 244 0.37 2.02 7.38
N ASP A 245 -0.39 2.09 8.47
CA ASP A 245 -0.81 0.89 9.21
C ASP A 245 -1.70 -0.02 8.35
N LEU A 246 -2.64 0.55 7.59
CA LEU A 246 -3.52 -0.20 6.69
C LEU A 246 -2.76 -0.88 5.55
N ASP A 247 -1.79 -0.20 4.93
CA ASP A 247 -0.95 -0.74 3.87
C ASP A 247 -0.14 -1.98 4.33
N THR A 248 0.29 -1.97 5.60
CA THR A 248 1.11 -3.03 6.19
C THR A 248 0.36 -3.96 7.15
N ALA A 249 -0.98 -3.86 7.22
CA ALA A 249 -1.79 -4.69 8.12
C ALA A 249 -1.93 -6.15 7.65
N ASN A 250 -1.29 -6.55 6.54
CA ASN A 250 -1.22 -7.95 6.11
C ASN A 250 -0.61 -8.87 7.18
N VAL A 251 0.27 -8.35 8.05
CA VAL A 251 0.83 -9.11 9.19
C VAL A 251 -0.20 -9.53 10.24
N ALA A 252 -1.36 -8.87 10.25
CA ALA A 252 -2.47 -9.14 11.14
C ALA A 252 -3.60 -9.94 10.46
N ALA A 253 -3.46 -10.30 9.19
CA ALA A 253 -4.41 -11.17 8.50
C ALA A 253 -4.36 -12.60 9.07
N PRO A 254 -5.39 -13.43 8.86
CA PRO A 254 -5.30 -14.86 9.16
C PRO A 254 -4.03 -15.47 8.58
N PHE A 255 -3.35 -16.32 9.35
CA PHE A 255 -1.99 -16.76 9.01
C PHE A 255 -1.79 -17.27 7.57
N PRO A 256 -2.70 -18.08 6.97
CA PRO A 256 -2.56 -18.50 5.58
C PRO A 256 -2.58 -17.32 4.58
N VAL A 257 -3.37 -16.28 4.87
CA VAL A 257 -3.46 -15.07 4.04
C VAL A 257 -2.18 -14.24 4.20
N PHE A 258 -1.68 -14.08 5.43
CA PHE A 258 -0.41 -13.42 5.69
C PHE A 258 0.74 -14.14 4.95
N ALA A 259 0.81 -15.47 5.06
CA ALA A 259 1.82 -16.27 4.39
C ALA A 259 1.73 -16.20 2.86
N ALA A 260 0.52 -16.19 2.28
CA ALA A 260 0.33 -16.01 0.85
C ALA A 260 0.75 -14.61 0.37
N SER A 261 0.49 -13.59 1.19
CA SER A 261 0.94 -12.21 0.96
C SER A 261 2.47 -12.11 0.92
N ALA A 262 3.17 -12.76 1.86
CA ALA A 262 4.63 -12.86 1.85
C ALA A 262 5.16 -13.57 0.60
N GLU A 263 4.52 -14.65 0.15
CA GLU A 263 4.89 -15.32 -1.10
C GLU A 263 4.77 -14.40 -2.31
N ARG A 264 3.64 -13.67 -2.44
CA ARG A 264 3.43 -12.72 -3.53
C ARG A 264 4.50 -11.63 -3.55
N LEU A 265 4.84 -11.08 -2.39
CA LEU A 265 5.91 -10.09 -2.28
C LEU A 265 7.28 -10.68 -2.64
N CYS A 266 7.55 -11.94 -2.26
CA CYS A 266 8.76 -12.66 -2.66
C CYS A 266 8.86 -12.79 -4.18
N ARG A 267 7.78 -13.21 -4.85
CA ARG A 267 7.74 -13.36 -6.32
C ARG A 267 7.97 -12.02 -7.01
N GLU A 268 7.35 -10.96 -6.50
CA GLU A 268 7.55 -9.63 -7.06
C GLU A 268 8.98 -9.12 -6.86
N ARG A 269 9.60 -9.37 -5.70
CA ARG A 269 11.01 -9.03 -5.44
C ARG A 269 11.94 -9.68 -6.46
N GLU A 270 11.73 -10.96 -6.78
CA GLU A 270 12.54 -11.65 -7.79
C GLU A 270 12.33 -11.05 -9.19
N MET A 271 11.08 -10.77 -9.57
CA MET A 271 10.76 -10.07 -10.81
C MET A 271 11.45 -8.69 -10.90
N ARG A 272 11.40 -7.89 -9.82
CA ARG A 272 12.04 -6.57 -9.76
C ARG A 272 13.57 -6.63 -9.76
N SER A 273 14.12 -7.76 -9.33
CA SER A 273 15.56 -8.06 -9.40
C SER A 273 15.94 -8.73 -10.72
N HIS A 274 15.02 -8.84 -11.68
CA HIS A 274 15.22 -9.51 -12.97
C HIS A 274 15.68 -10.98 -12.85
N ARG A 275 15.29 -11.67 -11.77
CA ARG A 275 15.59 -13.08 -11.55
C ARG A 275 14.35 -13.94 -11.85
N CYS A 276 14.53 -14.97 -12.67
CA CYS A 276 13.47 -15.96 -12.91
C CYS A 276 13.45 -16.97 -11.76
N LEU A 277 12.26 -17.29 -11.24
CA LEU A 277 12.10 -18.27 -10.16
C LEU A 277 12.46 -19.71 -10.56
N GLN A 278 12.61 -19.96 -11.86
CA GLN A 278 13.07 -21.24 -12.42
C GLN A 278 14.59 -21.32 -12.54
N ASP A 279 15.31 -20.21 -12.36
CA ASP A 279 16.77 -20.19 -12.42
C ASP A 279 17.38 -20.59 -11.08
N GLU A 280 18.56 -21.19 -11.12
CA GLU A 280 19.24 -21.64 -9.90
C GLU A 280 19.63 -20.49 -8.98
N SER A 281 19.90 -19.32 -9.55
CA SER A 281 20.24 -18.10 -8.82
C SER A 281 19.11 -17.57 -7.92
N SER A 282 17.87 -17.99 -8.13
CA SER A 282 16.71 -17.52 -7.34
C SER A 282 16.50 -18.30 -6.04
N ALA A 283 17.06 -19.51 -5.90
CA ALA A 283 16.74 -20.38 -4.77
C ALA A 283 17.17 -19.79 -3.42
N ALA A 284 18.43 -19.34 -3.31
CA ALA A 284 18.95 -18.78 -2.06
C ALA A 284 18.28 -17.43 -1.68
N PRO A 285 18.11 -16.45 -2.60
CA PRO A 285 17.37 -15.22 -2.30
C PRO A 285 15.93 -15.45 -1.83
N VAL A 286 15.21 -16.40 -2.44
CA VAL A 286 13.84 -16.74 -2.04
C VAL A 286 13.81 -17.33 -0.63
N LEU A 287 14.72 -18.25 -0.31
CA LEU A 287 14.82 -18.83 1.03
C LEU A 287 15.12 -17.76 2.08
N ALA A 288 16.11 -16.90 1.82
CA ALA A 288 16.48 -15.82 2.73
C ALA A 288 15.29 -14.87 2.97
N PHE A 289 14.56 -14.51 1.92
CA PHE A 289 13.39 -13.65 2.05
C PHE A 289 12.27 -14.30 2.86
N LEU A 290 11.90 -15.55 2.56
CA LEU A 290 10.81 -16.28 3.24
C LEU A 290 11.16 -16.80 4.64
N THR A 291 12.37 -16.50 5.11
CA THR A 291 12.84 -16.84 6.47
C THR A 291 13.32 -15.60 7.21
N ASP A 292 14.63 -15.30 7.18
CA ASP A 292 15.25 -14.18 7.88
C ASP A 292 14.59 -12.83 7.51
N GLY A 293 14.24 -12.67 6.23
CA GLY A 293 13.57 -11.47 5.73
C GLY A 293 12.20 -11.25 6.36
N GLN A 294 11.37 -12.29 6.44
CA GLN A 294 10.05 -12.20 7.08
C GLN A 294 10.16 -11.99 8.59
N GLU A 295 11.09 -12.69 9.27
CA GLU A 295 11.32 -12.49 10.71
C GLU A 295 11.74 -11.04 11.00
N ARG A 296 12.74 -10.53 10.27
CA ARG A 296 13.20 -9.14 10.43
C ARG A 296 12.08 -8.13 10.16
N TYR A 297 11.34 -8.31 9.06
CA TYR A 297 10.21 -7.43 8.76
C TYR A 297 9.18 -7.43 9.89
N PHE A 298 8.74 -8.60 10.33
CA PHE A 298 7.66 -8.74 11.29
C PHE A 298 8.06 -8.30 12.72
N PHE A 299 9.23 -8.73 13.19
CA PHE A 299 9.67 -8.54 14.56
C PHE A 299 10.46 -7.26 14.78
N ASP A 300 11.26 -6.82 13.80
CA ASP A 300 12.18 -5.69 14.03
C ASP A 300 11.66 -4.41 13.39
N LEU A 301 11.08 -4.49 12.19
CA LEU A 301 10.76 -3.31 11.38
C LEU A 301 9.30 -2.88 11.50
N HIS A 302 8.36 -3.83 11.50
CA HIS A 302 6.92 -3.54 11.46
C HIS A 302 6.37 -3.18 12.84
N ARG A 303 5.64 -2.08 12.94
CA ARG A 303 4.82 -1.70 14.10
C ARG A 303 3.59 -0.95 13.60
N PHE A 304 2.50 -0.97 14.37
CA PHE A 304 1.35 -0.09 14.14
C PHE A 304 1.55 1.24 14.89
N HIS A 305 1.47 2.35 14.16
CA HIS A 305 1.85 3.68 14.64
C HIS A 305 0.68 4.57 14.99
N SER A 306 -0.45 4.40 14.33
CA SER A 306 -1.69 5.03 14.77
C SER A 306 -2.25 4.28 15.99
N GLU A 307 -2.89 5.01 16.89
CA GLU A 307 -3.58 4.42 18.04
C GLU A 307 -4.69 3.46 17.58
N ILE A 308 -5.47 3.89 16.58
CA ILE A 308 -6.54 3.12 15.96
C ILE A 308 -6.02 1.84 15.30
N GLY A 309 -4.96 1.94 14.50
CA GLY A 309 -4.36 0.80 13.82
C GLY A 309 -3.82 -0.23 14.82
N ARG A 310 -3.15 0.23 15.88
CA ARG A 310 -2.68 -0.66 16.95
C ARG A 310 -3.83 -1.34 17.68
N ALA A 311 -4.86 -0.60 18.06
CA ALA A 311 -6.03 -1.16 18.74
C ALA A 311 -6.74 -2.22 17.89
N THR A 312 -6.77 -2.01 16.56
CA THR A 312 -7.46 -2.91 15.63
C THR A 312 -6.64 -4.15 15.28
N PHE A 313 -5.34 -4.02 15.02
CA PHE A 313 -4.55 -5.05 14.34
C PHE A 313 -3.46 -5.72 15.20
N GLU A 314 -3.03 -5.11 16.30
CA GLU A 314 -1.87 -5.60 17.07
C GLU A 314 -2.14 -6.98 17.66
N ALA A 315 -3.34 -7.25 18.18
CA ALA A 315 -3.66 -8.55 18.78
C ALA A 315 -3.51 -9.70 17.77
N ALA A 316 -4.09 -9.55 16.57
CA ALA A 316 -3.99 -10.56 15.51
C ALA A 316 -2.55 -10.70 14.97
N LYS A 317 -1.79 -9.60 14.91
CA LYS A 317 -0.34 -9.69 14.65
C LYS A 317 0.35 -10.54 15.71
N GLN A 318 0.12 -10.31 17.01
CA GLN A 318 0.76 -11.10 18.06
C GLN A 318 0.40 -12.59 17.99
N GLU A 319 -0.83 -12.94 17.58
CA GLU A 319 -1.20 -14.34 17.34
C GLU A 319 -0.40 -15.00 16.20
N ASN A 320 -0.01 -14.22 15.18
CA ASN A 320 0.81 -14.69 14.06
C ASN A 320 2.29 -14.85 14.40
N ALA A 321 2.78 -14.24 15.50
CA ALA A 321 4.20 -14.26 15.87
C ALA A 321 4.75 -15.69 16.01
N ALA A 322 4.08 -16.53 16.81
CA ALA A 322 4.52 -17.91 17.04
C ALA A 322 4.41 -18.77 15.78
N ARG A 323 3.38 -18.52 14.95
CA ARG A 323 3.17 -19.24 13.68
C ARG A 323 4.24 -18.90 12.65
N LEU A 324 4.64 -17.63 12.57
CA LEU A 324 5.73 -17.20 11.70
C LEU A 324 7.05 -17.88 12.10
N GLN A 325 7.40 -17.87 13.39
CA GLN A 325 8.61 -18.54 13.89
C GLN A 325 8.57 -20.05 13.60
N ALA A 326 7.43 -20.71 13.82
CA ALA A 326 7.27 -22.12 13.49
C ALA A 326 7.46 -22.36 11.98
N GLN A 327 6.92 -21.50 11.12
CA GLN A 327 7.01 -21.60 9.67
C GLN A 327 8.44 -21.44 9.16
N THR A 328 9.16 -20.42 9.63
CA THR A 328 10.54 -20.18 9.20
C THR A 328 11.47 -21.28 9.70
N MET A 329 11.31 -21.74 10.95
CA MET A 329 12.05 -22.88 11.49
C MET A 329 11.78 -24.18 10.71
N ALA A 330 10.51 -24.49 10.43
CA ALA A 330 10.13 -25.69 9.70
C ALA A 330 10.62 -25.67 8.25
N LEU A 331 10.59 -24.51 7.58
CA LEU A 331 11.13 -24.34 6.23
C LEU A 331 12.64 -24.61 6.21
N ARG A 332 13.41 -23.97 7.12
CA ARG A 332 14.85 -24.19 7.26
C ARG A 332 15.18 -25.66 7.54
N ALA A 333 14.44 -26.29 8.46
CA ALA A 333 14.64 -27.69 8.83
C ALA A 333 14.39 -28.64 7.64
N ARG A 334 13.29 -28.43 6.90
CA ARG A 334 12.96 -29.27 5.73
C ARG A 334 14.02 -29.15 4.63
N ILE A 335 14.50 -27.95 4.35
CA ILE A 335 15.57 -27.72 3.37
C ILE A 335 16.91 -28.32 3.85
N ALA A 336 17.24 -28.21 5.14
CA ALA A 336 18.44 -28.84 5.69
C ALA A 336 18.41 -30.38 5.59
N MET A 337 17.22 -30.99 5.71
CA MET A 337 17.05 -32.44 5.59
C MET A 337 17.02 -32.94 4.14
N GLN A 338 16.40 -32.20 3.22
CA GLN A 338 16.17 -32.62 1.83
C GLN A 338 17.24 -32.12 0.86
N GLY A 339 18.07 -31.17 1.29
CA GLY A 339 18.96 -30.40 0.43
C GLY A 339 18.28 -29.16 -0.15
N MET A 340 19.08 -28.16 -0.51
CA MET A 340 18.60 -26.92 -1.11
C MET A 340 17.90 -27.21 -2.45
N PRO A 341 16.64 -26.78 -2.65
CA PRO A 341 16.00 -26.85 -3.95
C PRO A 341 16.82 -26.11 -5.01
N LYS A 342 16.81 -26.61 -6.23
CA LYS A 342 17.56 -25.99 -7.33
C LYS A 342 17.07 -24.58 -7.64
N THR A 343 15.79 -24.30 -7.47
CA THR A 343 15.15 -23.07 -7.96
C THR A 343 14.31 -22.39 -6.88
N GLY A 344 14.02 -21.11 -7.04
CA GLY A 344 13.12 -20.36 -6.17
C GLY A 344 11.72 -20.96 -6.11
N ASP A 345 11.18 -21.43 -7.25
CA ASP A 345 9.89 -22.14 -7.26
C ASP A 345 9.91 -23.42 -6.42
N GLY A 346 11.05 -24.13 -6.38
CA GLY A 346 11.24 -25.29 -5.50
C GLY A 346 11.20 -24.91 -4.01
N VAL A 347 11.78 -23.77 -3.64
CA VAL A 347 11.69 -23.24 -2.26
C VAL A 347 10.26 -22.84 -1.92
N ILE A 348 9.56 -22.16 -2.84
CA ILE A 348 8.16 -21.75 -2.64
C ILE A 348 7.23 -22.96 -2.49
N ALA A 349 7.47 -24.04 -3.24
CA ALA A 349 6.69 -25.27 -3.11
C ALA A 349 6.80 -25.84 -1.68
N ILE A 350 8.02 -25.94 -1.14
CA ILE A 350 8.24 -26.40 0.24
C ILE A 350 7.62 -25.42 1.25
N TYR A 351 7.76 -24.11 1.03
CA TYR A 351 7.13 -23.08 1.87
C TYR A 351 5.62 -23.29 1.98
N ARG A 352 4.93 -23.52 0.86
CA ARG A 352 3.48 -23.77 0.84
C ARG A 352 3.09 -25.02 1.63
N GLU A 353 3.86 -26.10 1.51
CA GLU A 353 3.63 -27.32 2.30
C GLU A 353 3.79 -27.07 3.80
N VAL A 354 4.80 -26.27 4.20
CA VAL A 354 5.02 -25.91 5.60
C VAL A 354 3.89 -25.05 6.13
N VAL A 355 3.45 -24.03 5.37
CA VAL A 355 2.32 -23.16 5.75
C VAL A 355 1.05 -23.99 5.95
N ALA A 356 0.76 -24.93 5.04
CA ALA A 356 -0.40 -25.82 5.15
C ALA A 356 -0.36 -26.74 6.38
N GLY A 357 0.81 -27.02 6.94
CA GLY A 357 0.96 -27.80 8.17
C GLY A 357 0.89 -27.00 9.47
N ILE A 358 0.84 -25.66 9.39
CA ILE A 358 0.76 -24.74 10.54
C ILE A 358 -0.62 -24.07 10.65
N ALA A 359 -1.27 -23.87 9.49
CA ALA A 359 -2.64 -23.41 9.38
C ALA A 359 -3.63 -24.39 10.03
#